data_AF-A0A369IFF4-F1
#
_entry.id   AF-A0A369IFF4-F1
#
_cell.length_a   1.000
_cell.length_b   1.000
_cell.length_c   1.000
_cell.angle_alpha   90.00
_cell.angle_beta   90.00
_cell.angle_gamma   90.00
#
_symmetry.space_group_name_H-M   'P 1'
#
loop_
_entity.id
_entity.type
_entity.pdbx_description
1 polymer ?
#
loop_
_entity_poly.entity_id
_entity_poly.type
_entity_poly.pdbx_seq_one_letter_code
_entity_poly.pdbx_strand_id
1 'polypeptide(L)'
;MKIEVFIGVFLLIMGNAYAQECNEATLLTTPGKWIEGMKGSTSGVLTADLAKEKIVVDNLHKMMQQSYRPLGVDAHYNGAYYATRSEYQWLNQYSYNLRVLPYYCNDKTVVKAHETSTSLTIAANVITFGVDVYEPYTDSSPWDNGFRSIRQLPVEKDGLYYHVEETSIGFGRMGQQHTWLITRNGQWPFLLVTKKEFLERKKQKLLKGLEEEKAMASRNAESRETERKLMEKQYSNDPLKLQKYLKNEYEYFKAQNWENLARTEKNFLNAIAKVEALLKMPADELNKPAIVKQDPHDFLSHLFITATDPYPDILIKPNPNYFDKKLPRTSPQFISVVIVGNHKDPMMIQAMAGLQKAVDFDKLKGMLGK
;
A
#
# COMPACT_ATOMS: atom_id res chain seq x y z
N MET A 1 -72.65 -31.52 -12.30
CA MET A 1 -71.88 -30.37 -11.77
C MET A 1 -71.52 -30.70 -10.32
N LYS A 2 -70.30 -31.21 -10.07
CA LYS A 2 -69.84 -31.62 -8.73
C LYS A 2 -68.91 -30.53 -8.21
N ILE A 3 -69.23 -29.99 -7.05
CA ILE A 3 -68.41 -29.00 -6.33
C ILE A 3 -67.66 -29.79 -5.25
N GLU A 4 -66.35 -29.93 -5.40
CA GLU A 4 -65.47 -30.47 -4.37
C GLU A 4 -64.94 -29.32 -3.52
N VAL A 5 -65.30 -29.33 -2.24
CA VAL A 5 -64.86 -28.37 -1.23
C VAL A 5 -63.58 -28.92 -0.60
N PHE A 6 -62.43 -28.33 -0.97
CA PHE A 6 -61.13 -28.63 -0.37
C PHE A 6 -60.97 -27.82 0.93
N ILE A 7 -61.17 -28.46 2.08
CA ILE A 7 -60.86 -27.89 3.40
C ILE A 7 -59.36 -28.07 3.64
N GLY A 8 -58.58 -27.01 3.41
CA GLY A 8 -57.17 -26.95 3.75
C GLY A 8 -56.96 -26.71 5.24
N VAL A 9 -56.53 -27.75 5.96
CA VAL A 9 -56.11 -27.66 7.37
C VAL A 9 -54.78 -26.90 7.44
N PHE A 10 -54.84 -25.64 7.90
CA PHE A 10 -53.68 -24.82 8.22
C PHE A 10 -53.08 -25.30 9.55
N LEU A 11 -52.08 -26.19 9.47
CA LEU A 11 -51.32 -26.63 10.64
C LEU A 11 -50.40 -25.49 11.11
N LEU A 12 -50.85 -24.76 12.12
CA LEU A 12 -50.05 -23.83 12.91
C LEU A 12 -48.99 -24.63 13.69
N ILE A 13 -47.86 -24.92 13.05
CA ILE A 13 -46.65 -25.35 13.74
C ILE A 13 -46.14 -24.13 14.51
N MET A 14 -46.58 -23.98 15.75
CA MET A 14 -45.93 -23.12 16.74
C MET A 14 -44.56 -23.72 17.06
N GLY A 15 -43.60 -23.51 16.16
CA GLY A 15 -42.21 -23.82 16.42
C GLY A 15 -41.74 -22.93 17.55
N ASN A 16 -41.45 -23.53 18.70
CA ASN A 16 -40.62 -22.89 19.72
C ASN A 16 -39.32 -22.46 19.03
N ALA A 17 -39.20 -21.17 18.75
CA ALA A 17 -37.94 -20.57 18.37
C ALA A 17 -37.02 -20.62 19.58
N TYR A 18 -36.38 -21.77 19.81
CA TYR A 18 -35.25 -21.86 20.69
C TYR A 18 -34.25 -20.83 20.18
N ALA A 19 -33.99 -19.79 20.97
CA ALA A 19 -32.92 -18.85 20.70
C ALA A 19 -31.65 -19.68 20.50
N GLN A 20 -31.19 -19.78 19.26
CA GLN A 20 -29.99 -20.54 18.93
C GLN A 20 -28.87 -19.98 19.80
N GLU A 21 -28.22 -20.84 20.59
CA GLU A 21 -27.08 -20.41 21.38
C GLU A 21 -26.00 -19.90 20.43
N CYS A 22 -25.78 -18.58 20.44
CA CYS A 22 -24.69 -17.98 19.73
C CYS A 22 -23.39 -18.41 20.42
N ASN A 23 -22.66 -19.30 19.76
CA ASN A 23 -21.33 -19.75 20.14
C ASN A 23 -20.44 -19.81 18.89
N GLU A 24 -19.13 -19.96 19.08
CA GLU A 24 -18.15 -19.95 17.99
C GLU A 24 -18.44 -20.99 16.90
N ALA A 25 -18.83 -22.21 17.29
CA ALA A 25 -19.15 -23.28 16.33
C ALA A 25 -20.37 -22.93 15.45
N THR A 26 -21.40 -22.31 16.05
CA THR A 26 -22.54 -21.79 15.31
C THR A 26 -22.10 -20.68 14.35
N LEU A 27 -21.23 -19.76 14.78
CA LEU A 27 -20.75 -18.68 13.91
C LEU A 27 -19.96 -19.20 12.70
N LEU A 28 -19.04 -20.14 12.89
CA LEU A 28 -18.20 -20.71 11.81
C LEU A 28 -19.00 -21.42 10.70
N THR A 29 -20.24 -21.80 10.99
CA THR A 29 -21.15 -22.46 10.04
C THR A 29 -22.28 -21.56 9.56
N THR A 30 -22.42 -20.36 10.13
CA THR A 30 -23.49 -19.42 9.76
C THR A 30 -23.25 -18.89 8.34
N PRO A 31 -24.20 -19.06 7.40
CA PRO A 31 -24.04 -18.56 6.04
C PRO A 31 -23.90 -17.04 5.99
N GLY A 32 -22.86 -16.58 5.30
CA GLY A 32 -22.58 -15.18 5.08
C GLY A 32 -23.20 -14.62 3.81
N LYS A 33 -23.12 -13.30 3.62
CA LYS A 33 -23.64 -12.61 2.43
C LYS A 33 -22.54 -11.98 1.58
N TRP A 34 -22.81 -11.89 0.28
CA TRP A 34 -22.06 -11.03 -0.64
C TRP A 34 -22.69 -9.65 -0.66
N ILE A 35 -21.90 -8.61 -0.39
CA ILE A 35 -22.39 -7.23 -0.29
C ILE A 35 -21.50 -6.34 -1.16
N GLU A 36 -22.10 -5.57 -2.06
CA GLU A 36 -21.36 -4.54 -2.79
C GLU A 36 -20.94 -3.43 -1.81
N GLY A 37 -19.64 -3.18 -1.74
CA GLY A 37 -19.04 -2.15 -0.90
C GLY A 37 -19.06 -0.77 -1.55
N MET A 38 -18.36 0.19 -0.93
CA MET A 38 -18.21 1.53 -1.50
C MET A 38 -17.47 1.45 -2.84
N LYS A 39 -18.00 2.14 -3.85
CA LYS A 39 -17.36 2.24 -5.17
C LYS A 39 -15.99 2.90 -5.01
N GLY A 40 -14.95 2.30 -5.58
CA GLY A 40 -13.62 2.91 -5.61
C GLY A 40 -13.63 4.21 -6.41
N SER A 41 -12.58 5.02 -6.22
CA SER A 41 -12.36 6.20 -7.06
C SER A 41 -12.27 5.79 -8.52
N THR A 42 -12.76 6.67 -9.40
CA THR A 42 -12.60 6.58 -10.86
C THR A 42 -12.01 7.86 -11.42
N SER A 43 -11.54 8.75 -10.53
CA SER A 43 -11.01 10.06 -10.91
C SER A 43 -9.77 9.91 -11.78
N GLY A 44 -9.74 10.63 -12.91
CA GLY A 44 -8.62 10.63 -13.86
C GLY A 44 -8.52 9.39 -14.76
N VAL A 45 -9.51 8.49 -14.75
CA VAL A 45 -9.59 7.34 -15.67
C VAL A 45 -10.46 7.72 -16.89
N LEU A 46 -9.98 7.45 -18.10
CA LEU A 46 -10.75 7.68 -19.32
C LEU A 46 -11.99 6.79 -19.33
N THR A 47 -13.16 7.32 -19.72
CA THR A 47 -14.43 6.58 -19.70
C THR A 47 -14.38 5.28 -20.50
N ALA A 48 -13.72 5.28 -21.66
CA ALA A 48 -13.57 4.10 -22.50
C ALA A 48 -12.69 3.02 -21.86
N ASP A 49 -11.66 3.44 -21.12
CA ASP A 49 -10.79 2.52 -20.39
C ASP A 49 -11.52 1.95 -19.17
N LEU A 50 -12.19 2.80 -18.40
CA LEU A 50 -12.96 2.40 -17.22
C LEU A 50 -14.02 1.34 -17.56
N ALA A 51 -14.67 1.44 -18.73
CA ALA A 51 -15.62 0.44 -19.17
C ALA A 51 -14.98 -0.95 -19.37
N LYS A 52 -13.76 -1.00 -19.93
CA LYS A 52 -13.01 -2.24 -20.14
C LYS A 52 -12.48 -2.80 -18.82
N GLU A 53 -11.96 -1.95 -17.95
CA GLU A 53 -11.47 -2.34 -16.63
C GLU A 53 -12.58 -2.94 -15.78
N LYS A 54 -13.79 -2.36 -15.81
CA LYS A 54 -14.98 -2.89 -15.14
C LYS A 54 -15.34 -4.30 -15.61
N ILE A 55 -15.25 -4.57 -16.91
CA ILE A 55 -15.51 -5.93 -17.43
C ILE A 55 -14.54 -6.95 -16.81
N VAL A 56 -13.25 -6.60 -16.68
CA VAL A 56 -12.26 -7.46 -16.04
C VAL A 56 -12.59 -7.67 -14.56
N VAL A 57 -12.87 -6.59 -13.82
CA VAL A 57 -13.24 -6.65 -12.40
C VAL A 57 -14.52 -7.45 -12.17
N ASP A 58 -15.53 -7.31 -13.01
CA ASP A 58 -16.77 -8.08 -12.94
C ASP A 58 -16.52 -9.58 -13.17
N ASN A 59 -15.60 -9.92 -14.08
CA ASN A 59 -15.20 -11.32 -14.31
C ASN A 59 -14.44 -11.91 -13.11
N LEU A 60 -13.61 -11.11 -12.44
CA LEU A 60 -12.96 -11.48 -11.18
C LEU A 60 -14.00 -11.69 -10.07
N HIS A 61 -14.98 -10.78 -9.94
CA HIS A 61 -16.05 -10.94 -8.96
C HIS A 61 -16.84 -12.22 -9.18
N LYS A 62 -17.28 -12.51 -10.42
CA LYS A 62 -18.01 -13.73 -10.75
C LYS A 62 -17.20 -14.99 -10.44
N MET A 63 -15.90 -14.98 -10.76
CA MET A 63 -14.99 -16.07 -10.41
C MET A 63 -14.98 -16.34 -8.90
N MET A 64 -14.79 -15.29 -8.10
CA MET A 64 -14.78 -15.42 -6.64
C MET A 64 -16.12 -15.86 -6.08
N GLN A 65 -17.23 -15.29 -6.56
CA GLN A 65 -18.58 -15.60 -6.08
C GLN A 65 -19.00 -17.05 -6.37
N GLN A 66 -18.56 -17.61 -7.50
CA GLN A 66 -18.85 -19.01 -7.87
C GLN A 66 -18.11 -20.02 -6.97
N SER A 67 -16.88 -19.68 -6.57
CA SER A 67 -15.99 -20.61 -5.87
C SER A 67 -15.92 -20.40 -4.35
N TYR A 68 -16.27 -19.20 -3.85
CA TYR A 68 -16.25 -18.87 -2.43
C TYR A 68 -17.67 -18.70 -1.87
N ARG A 69 -17.96 -19.44 -0.79
CA ARG A 69 -19.20 -19.30 0.00
C ARG A 69 -18.82 -18.74 1.38
N PRO A 70 -19.13 -17.47 1.67
CA PRO A 70 -18.82 -16.87 2.96
C PRO A 70 -19.52 -17.65 4.10
N LEU A 71 -18.75 -18.01 5.13
CA LEU A 71 -19.25 -18.67 6.34
C LEU A 71 -18.69 -17.93 7.55
N GLY A 72 -19.56 -17.56 8.49
CA GLY A 72 -19.25 -16.73 9.64
C GLY A 72 -18.91 -15.28 9.33
N VAL A 73 -18.96 -14.86 8.05
CA VAL A 73 -18.50 -13.54 7.62
C VAL A 73 -19.39 -12.99 6.51
N ASP A 74 -19.58 -11.67 6.46
CA ASP A 74 -20.05 -11.01 5.22
C ASP A 74 -18.84 -10.69 4.31
N ALA A 75 -18.94 -11.00 3.02
CA ALA A 75 -17.95 -10.65 2.01
C ALA A 75 -18.34 -9.35 1.29
N HIS A 76 -17.72 -8.25 1.69
CA HIS A 76 -17.89 -6.94 1.08
C HIS A 76 -16.91 -6.76 -0.09
N TYR A 77 -17.39 -6.52 -1.32
CA TYR A 77 -16.53 -6.42 -2.49
C TYR A 77 -16.65 -5.08 -3.21
N ASN A 78 -15.59 -4.63 -3.88
CA ASN A 78 -15.64 -3.48 -4.77
C ASN A 78 -14.56 -3.55 -5.87
N GLY A 79 -14.71 -2.70 -6.89
CA GLY A 79 -13.65 -2.38 -7.83
C GLY A 79 -12.95 -1.08 -7.47
N ALA A 80 -11.64 -1.02 -7.66
CA ALA A 80 -10.85 0.21 -7.59
C ALA A 80 -10.14 0.46 -8.93
N TYR A 81 -10.15 1.72 -9.38
CA TYR A 81 -9.63 2.11 -10.69
C TYR A 81 -8.77 3.35 -10.51
N TYR A 82 -7.52 3.28 -10.93
CA TYR A 82 -6.56 4.35 -10.70
C TYR A 82 -6.18 5.00 -12.02
N ALA A 83 -6.18 6.34 -12.02
CA ALA A 83 -5.49 7.08 -13.06
C ALA A 83 -4.04 6.60 -13.12
N THR A 84 -3.53 6.42 -14.34
CA THR A 84 -2.18 5.94 -14.53
C THR A 84 -1.16 6.89 -13.87
N ARG A 85 -0.36 6.34 -12.96
CA ARG A 85 0.80 7.04 -12.38
C ARG A 85 1.92 7.17 -13.39
N SER A 86 2.77 8.20 -13.27
CA SER A 86 3.88 8.45 -14.21
C SER A 86 4.84 7.25 -14.35
N GLU A 87 5.06 6.49 -13.27
CA GLU A 87 5.94 5.31 -13.22
C GLU A 87 5.43 4.13 -14.07
N TYR A 88 4.11 4.06 -14.30
CA TYR A 88 3.47 3.05 -15.13
C TYR A 88 2.66 3.69 -16.25
N GLN A 89 3.13 4.83 -16.81
CA GLN A 89 2.41 5.60 -17.85
C GLN A 89 1.85 4.77 -19.03
N TRP A 90 2.36 3.56 -19.22
CA TRP A 90 1.96 2.63 -20.28
C TRP A 90 0.79 1.70 -19.91
N LEU A 91 0.32 1.69 -18.65
CA LEU A 91 -0.68 0.75 -18.14
C LEU A 91 -1.69 1.43 -17.22
N ASN A 92 -2.94 0.99 -17.28
CA ASN A 92 -3.93 1.35 -16.29
C ASN A 92 -3.88 0.33 -15.15
N GLN A 93 -4.11 0.83 -13.94
CA GLN A 93 -4.04 0.07 -12.70
C GLN A 93 -5.43 -0.04 -12.11
N TYR A 94 -5.86 -1.27 -11.83
CA TYR A 94 -7.18 -1.51 -11.27
C TYR A 94 -7.20 -2.82 -10.48
N SER A 95 -8.13 -2.95 -9.56
CA SER A 95 -8.25 -4.12 -8.70
C SER A 95 -9.69 -4.47 -8.36
N TYR A 96 -9.88 -5.76 -8.12
CA TYR A 96 -11.00 -6.31 -7.36
C TYR A 96 -10.56 -6.43 -5.91
N ASN A 97 -11.31 -5.83 -4.98
CA ASN A 97 -11.03 -5.96 -3.55
C ASN A 97 -12.21 -6.60 -2.83
N LEU A 98 -11.91 -7.36 -1.80
CA LEU A 98 -12.87 -8.06 -0.95
C LEU A 98 -12.42 -7.92 0.51
N ARG A 99 -13.34 -7.52 1.39
CA ARG A 99 -13.16 -7.48 2.84
C ARG A 99 -14.12 -8.47 3.50
N VAL A 100 -13.65 -9.26 4.46
CA VAL A 100 -14.50 -10.22 5.18
C VAL A 100 -14.83 -9.70 6.58
N LEU A 101 -16.08 -9.35 6.83
CA LEU A 101 -16.54 -8.82 8.10
C LEU A 101 -17.04 -9.98 8.99
N PRO A 102 -16.33 -10.34 10.07
CA PRO A 102 -16.73 -11.45 10.92
C PRO A 102 -18.03 -11.20 11.66
N TYR A 103 -18.73 -12.29 11.95
CA TYR A 103 -19.79 -12.31 12.93
C TYR A 103 -19.23 -12.56 14.33
N TYR A 104 -19.90 -12.05 15.35
CA TYR A 104 -19.57 -12.29 16.76
C TYR A 104 -20.85 -12.37 17.58
N CYS A 105 -20.75 -12.92 18.79
CA CYS A 105 -21.89 -13.03 19.70
C CYS A 105 -21.97 -11.80 20.60
N ASN A 106 -23.12 -11.14 20.61
CA ASN A 106 -23.47 -10.08 21.56
C ASN A 106 -24.79 -10.44 22.25
N ASP A 107 -24.77 -10.70 23.55
CA ASP A 107 -25.96 -11.09 24.33
C ASP A 107 -26.80 -12.20 23.68
N LYS A 108 -26.13 -13.26 23.20
CA LYS A 108 -26.71 -14.42 22.47
C LYS A 108 -27.24 -14.12 21.07
N THR A 109 -27.07 -12.90 20.58
CA THR A 109 -27.40 -12.53 19.19
C THR A 109 -26.16 -12.56 18.31
N VAL A 110 -26.33 -12.99 17.07
CA VAL A 110 -25.28 -12.89 16.05
C VAL A 110 -25.25 -11.45 15.55
N VAL A 111 -24.12 -10.77 15.77
CA VAL A 111 -23.88 -9.40 15.33
C VAL A 111 -22.71 -9.38 14.36
N LYS A 112 -22.72 -8.43 13.43
CA LYS A 112 -21.67 -8.24 12.44
C LYS A 112 -20.64 -7.22 12.91
N ALA A 113 -19.36 -7.51 12.72
CA ALA A 113 -18.29 -6.54 12.91
C ALA A 113 -18.33 -5.44 11.84
N HIS A 114 -18.04 -4.20 12.24
CA HIS A 114 -17.97 -3.06 11.33
C HIS A 114 -16.61 -2.92 10.64
N GLU A 115 -15.59 -3.57 11.17
CA GLU A 115 -14.22 -3.49 10.70
C GLU A 115 -13.61 -4.89 10.60
N THR A 116 -12.64 -5.01 9.71
CA THR A 116 -11.84 -6.22 9.54
C THR A 116 -10.49 -5.84 9.00
N SER A 117 -9.47 -6.59 9.40
CA SER A 117 -8.16 -6.53 8.76
C SER A 117 -7.95 -7.66 7.75
N THR A 118 -8.95 -8.52 7.57
CA THR A 118 -8.87 -9.63 6.63
C THR A 118 -9.45 -9.22 5.28
N SER A 119 -8.64 -9.33 4.24
CA SER A 119 -8.99 -8.87 2.90
C SER A 119 -8.31 -9.70 1.81
N LEU A 120 -8.90 -9.66 0.62
CA LEU A 120 -8.35 -10.14 -0.63
C LEU A 120 -8.28 -8.98 -1.61
N THR A 121 -7.18 -8.87 -2.33
CA THR A 121 -7.01 -7.97 -3.48
C THR A 121 -6.52 -8.79 -4.67
N ILE A 122 -7.20 -8.66 -5.81
CA ILE A 122 -6.73 -9.17 -7.11
C ILE A 122 -6.55 -7.95 -8.01
N ALA A 123 -5.31 -7.60 -8.33
CA ALA A 123 -4.98 -6.37 -9.05
C ALA A 123 -4.26 -6.65 -10.37
N ALA A 124 -4.72 -5.98 -11.43
CA ALA A 124 -4.07 -6.01 -12.73
C ALA A 124 -3.08 -4.85 -12.83
N ASN A 125 -1.88 -5.13 -13.35
CA ASN A 125 -0.83 -4.13 -13.60
C ASN A 125 -0.34 -3.37 -12.35
N VAL A 126 -0.60 -3.92 -11.15
CA VAL A 126 -0.19 -3.36 -9.86
C VAL A 126 0.60 -4.42 -9.09
N ILE A 127 1.81 -4.06 -8.65
CA ILE A 127 2.51 -4.82 -7.61
C ILE A 127 1.93 -4.33 -6.28
N THR A 128 1.07 -5.16 -5.68
CA THR A 128 0.28 -4.85 -4.47
C THR A 128 1.02 -5.18 -3.18
N PHE A 129 2.21 -5.74 -3.28
CA PHE A 129 3.08 -6.10 -2.17
C PHE A 129 4.35 -5.24 -2.19
N GLY A 130 4.97 -5.15 -1.02
CA GLY A 130 6.08 -4.26 -0.80
C GLY A 130 5.65 -2.90 -0.28
N VAL A 131 6.45 -2.35 0.63
CA VAL A 131 6.32 -0.96 1.03
C VAL A 131 7.12 -0.09 0.06
N ASP A 132 6.61 1.09 -0.25
CA ASP A 132 7.41 2.11 -0.90
C ASP A 132 8.56 2.45 0.06
N VAL A 133 9.79 2.01 -0.26
CA VAL A 133 10.97 2.48 0.48
C VAL A 133 11.36 3.79 -0.16
N TYR A 134 11.40 4.81 0.68
CA TYR A 134 11.13 6.21 0.33
C TYR A 134 9.65 6.52 0.36
N GLU A 135 9.20 6.90 1.56
CA GLU A 135 8.20 7.95 1.65
C GLU A 135 8.62 9.06 0.67
N PRO A 136 7.76 9.46 -0.27
CA PRO A 136 7.94 10.76 -0.90
C PRO A 136 8.00 11.73 0.27
N TYR A 137 9.16 12.33 0.50
CA TYR A 137 9.16 13.63 1.16
C TYR A 137 8.23 14.46 0.28
N THR A 138 7.12 14.87 0.88
CA THR A 138 6.04 15.66 0.32
C THR A 138 6.55 16.60 -0.78
N ASP A 139 6.36 16.22 -2.04
CA ASP A 139 5.99 17.07 -3.18
C ASP A 139 6.46 16.53 -4.54
N SER A 140 5.52 15.86 -5.20
CA SER A 140 5.06 16.18 -6.56
C SER A 140 6.02 16.21 -7.76
N SER A 141 7.25 15.68 -7.68
CA SER A 141 7.98 15.45 -8.94
C SER A 141 7.48 14.19 -9.65
N PRO A 142 7.09 14.23 -10.94
CA PRO A 142 6.84 13.03 -11.73
C PRO A 142 8.10 12.15 -11.91
N TRP A 143 9.26 12.67 -11.48
CA TRP A 143 10.52 11.96 -11.37
C TRP A 143 10.73 11.30 -10.00
N ASP A 144 9.91 11.56 -8.96
CA ASP A 144 10.02 11.06 -7.58
C ASP A 144 9.43 9.66 -7.34
N ASN A 145 9.32 8.87 -8.40
CA ASN A 145 9.03 7.46 -8.31
C ASN A 145 10.24 6.77 -7.68
N GLY A 146 10.25 6.67 -6.35
CA GLY A 146 11.28 5.97 -5.58
C GLY A 146 11.42 4.52 -6.02
N PHE A 147 12.40 3.84 -5.45
CA PHE A 147 12.42 2.38 -5.58
C PHE A 147 11.31 1.80 -4.72
N ARG A 148 10.61 0.78 -5.21
CA ARG A 148 9.76 -0.03 -4.33
C ARG A 148 10.66 -1.00 -3.58
N SER A 149 10.20 -1.49 -2.45
CA SER A 149 10.90 -2.57 -1.75
C SER A 149 10.01 -3.76 -1.53
N ILE A 150 10.61 -4.94 -1.45
CA ILE A 150 9.96 -6.14 -0.95
C ILE A 150 10.84 -6.74 0.14
N ARG A 151 10.22 -7.41 1.12
CA ARG A 151 10.97 -8.02 2.22
C ARG A 151 11.56 -9.38 1.87
N GLN A 152 10.98 -10.03 0.86
CA GLN A 152 11.42 -11.33 0.41
C GLN A 152 11.18 -11.44 -1.09
N LEU A 153 12.13 -12.05 -1.79
CA LEU A 153 11.93 -12.40 -3.20
C LEU A 153 10.87 -13.50 -3.31
N PRO A 154 9.91 -13.37 -4.23
CA PRO A 154 8.95 -14.43 -4.44
C PRO A 154 9.62 -15.66 -5.02
N VAL A 155 9.17 -16.83 -4.57
CA VAL A 155 9.65 -18.13 -5.05
C VAL A 155 8.71 -18.62 -6.13
N GLU A 156 9.27 -19.14 -7.23
CA GLU A 156 8.46 -19.77 -8.26
C GLU A 156 7.87 -21.09 -7.76
N LYS A 157 6.56 -21.25 -7.91
CA LYS A 157 5.80 -22.45 -7.59
C LYS A 157 4.66 -22.60 -8.59
N ASP A 158 4.62 -23.72 -9.29
CA ASP A 158 3.57 -24.07 -10.26
C ASP A 158 3.39 -22.99 -11.37
N GLY A 159 4.48 -22.35 -11.78
CA GLY A 159 4.47 -21.27 -12.78
C GLY A 159 3.91 -19.94 -12.28
N LEU A 160 3.77 -19.78 -10.96
CA LEU A 160 3.39 -18.56 -10.26
C LEU A 160 4.52 -18.14 -9.32
N TYR A 161 4.63 -16.85 -9.02
CA TYR A 161 5.56 -16.36 -8.01
C TYR A 161 4.82 -16.19 -6.69
N TYR A 162 5.30 -16.80 -5.61
CA TYR A 162 4.62 -16.86 -4.32
C TYR A 162 5.52 -16.43 -3.17
N HIS A 163 4.97 -15.67 -2.23
CA HIS A 163 5.61 -15.45 -0.93
C HIS A 163 4.58 -15.31 0.19
N VAL A 164 5.07 -15.49 1.41
CA VAL A 164 4.30 -15.35 2.64
C VAL A 164 5.11 -14.52 3.61
N GLU A 165 4.49 -13.52 4.21
CA GLU A 165 5.16 -12.69 5.22
C GLU A 165 4.23 -12.38 6.39
N GLU A 166 4.83 -12.12 7.55
CA GLU A 166 4.14 -11.51 8.67
C GLU A 166 3.94 -10.02 8.37
N THR A 167 2.71 -9.52 8.54
CA THR A 167 2.38 -8.13 8.23
C THR A 167 1.57 -7.49 9.36
N SER A 168 1.67 -6.17 9.49
CA SER A 168 0.79 -5.43 10.40
C SER A 168 -0.61 -5.40 9.82
N ILE A 169 -1.58 -5.76 10.66
CA ILE A 169 -3.00 -5.74 10.32
C ILE A 169 -3.74 -4.60 11.05
N GLY A 170 -2.98 -3.59 11.50
CA GLY A 170 -3.49 -2.42 12.24
C GLY A 170 -3.49 -2.61 13.76
N PHE A 171 -3.55 -1.50 14.50
CA PHE A 171 -3.64 -1.47 15.97
C PHE A 171 -2.58 -2.32 16.70
N GLY A 172 -1.35 -2.36 16.17
CA GLY A 172 -0.25 -3.15 16.74
C GLY A 172 -0.45 -4.67 16.65
N ARG A 173 -1.42 -5.15 15.87
CA ARG A 173 -1.65 -6.57 15.64
C ARG A 173 -0.88 -7.04 14.42
N MET A 174 -0.34 -8.25 14.52
CA MET A 174 0.32 -8.94 13.42
C MET A 174 -0.62 -10.00 12.82
N GLY A 175 -0.57 -10.11 11.51
CA GLY A 175 -1.27 -11.12 10.72
C GLY A 175 -0.33 -11.73 9.70
N GLN A 176 -0.91 -12.41 8.72
CA GLN A 176 -0.17 -13.06 7.65
C GLN A 176 -0.66 -12.53 6.31
N GLN A 177 0.29 -12.28 5.41
CA GLN A 177 0.04 -11.89 4.04
C GLN A 177 0.52 -13.00 3.11
N HIS A 178 -0.39 -13.54 2.31
CA HIS A 178 -0.09 -14.45 1.22
C HIS A 178 -0.16 -13.69 -0.09
N THR A 179 0.88 -13.79 -0.89
CA THR A 179 0.99 -13.05 -2.14
C THR A 179 1.32 -13.99 -3.28
N TRP A 180 0.59 -13.86 -4.37
CA TRP A 180 0.88 -14.49 -5.65
C TRP A 180 1.05 -13.42 -6.72
N LEU A 181 2.00 -13.64 -7.60
CA LEU A 181 2.25 -12.83 -8.78
C LEU A 181 2.19 -13.73 -10.01
N ILE A 182 1.20 -13.46 -10.86
CA ILE A 182 0.93 -14.15 -12.11
C ILE A 182 1.53 -13.32 -13.24
N THR A 183 2.50 -13.91 -13.95
CA THR A 183 3.30 -13.22 -14.97
C THR A 183 3.22 -13.91 -16.33
N ARG A 184 3.59 -13.18 -17.38
CA ARG A 184 3.82 -13.71 -18.72
C ARG A 184 5.21 -14.34 -18.75
N ASN A 185 5.30 -15.54 -19.33
CA ASN A 185 6.56 -16.21 -19.67
C ASN A 185 7.54 -16.42 -18.49
N GLY A 186 7.07 -16.44 -17.24
CA GLY A 186 7.95 -16.62 -16.07
C GLY A 186 8.97 -15.49 -15.91
N GLN A 187 8.62 -14.27 -16.32
CA GLN A 187 9.48 -13.09 -16.16
C GLN A 187 8.89 -12.17 -15.08
N TRP A 188 9.75 -11.51 -14.30
CA TRP A 188 9.28 -10.51 -13.35
C TRP A 188 8.89 -9.20 -14.05
N PRO A 189 7.78 -8.56 -13.65
CA PRO A 189 7.42 -7.21 -14.10
C PRO A 189 8.31 -6.13 -13.45
N PHE A 190 9.30 -6.54 -12.66
CA PHE A 190 10.27 -5.69 -11.99
C PHE A 190 11.70 -6.23 -12.17
N LEU A 191 12.66 -5.34 -11.96
CA LEU A 191 14.09 -5.62 -11.89
C LEU A 191 14.57 -5.31 -10.47
N LEU A 192 15.64 -5.97 -10.06
CA LEU A 192 16.37 -5.57 -8.86
C LEU A 192 17.13 -4.27 -9.14
N VAL A 193 17.11 -3.37 -8.17
CA VAL A 193 17.91 -2.15 -8.20
C VAL A 193 19.33 -2.51 -7.79
N THR A 194 20.33 -2.05 -8.54
CA THR A 194 21.73 -2.29 -8.17
C THR A 194 22.19 -1.34 -7.05
N LYS A 195 23.23 -1.71 -6.29
CA LYS A 195 23.84 -0.80 -5.30
C LYS A 195 24.25 0.53 -5.92
N LYS A 196 24.79 0.51 -7.15
CA LYS A 196 25.14 1.72 -7.90
C LYS A 196 23.95 2.63 -8.13
N GLU A 197 22.88 2.12 -8.72
CA GLU A 197 21.67 2.90 -9.03
C GLU A 197 21.06 3.49 -7.76
N PHE A 198 21.03 2.70 -6.67
CA PHE A 198 20.58 3.15 -5.38
C PHE A 198 21.40 4.34 -4.85
N LEU A 199 22.73 4.22 -4.83
CA LEU A 199 23.64 5.23 -4.31
C LEU A 199 23.62 6.52 -5.15
N GLU A 200 23.61 6.40 -6.49
CA GLU A 200 23.51 7.55 -7.38
C GLU A 200 22.22 8.33 -7.15
N ARG A 201 21.09 7.62 -7.03
CA ARG A 201 19.79 8.21 -6.73
C ARG A 201 19.76 8.84 -5.34
N LYS A 202 20.34 8.17 -4.34
CA LYS A 202 20.44 8.69 -2.97
C LYS A 202 21.27 9.97 -2.91
N LYS A 203 22.39 10.03 -3.64
CA LYS A 203 23.22 11.24 -3.76
C LYS A 203 22.42 12.41 -4.32
N GLN A 204 21.70 12.19 -5.42
CA GLN A 204 20.84 13.22 -6.03
C GLN A 204 19.78 13.73 -5.04
N LYS A 205 19.12 12.81 -4.31
CA LYS A 205 18.12 13.17 -3.30
C LYS A 205 18.72 13.98 -2.15
N LEU A 206 19.90 13.60 -1.66
CA LEU A 206 20.60 14.34 -0.60
C LEU A 206 21.01 15.74 -1.06
N LEU A 207 21.50 15.88 -2.29
CA LEU A 207 21.84 17.19 -2.87
C LEU A 207 20.59 18.07 -3.00
N LYS A 208 19.49 17.54 -3.55
CA LYS A 208 18.22 18.27 -3.65
C LYS A 208 17.70 18.69 -2.27
N GLY A 209 17.70 17.80 -1.29
CA GLY A 209 17.27 18.10 0.08
C GLY A 209 18.12 19.18 0.74
N LEU A 210 19.43 19.18 0.52
CA LEU A 210 20.32 20.25 1.00
C LEU A 210 19.95 21.61 0.40
N GLU A 211 19.68 21.68 -0.90
CA GLU A 211 19.25 22.92 -1.57
C GLU A 211 17.88 23.39 -1.07
N GLU A 212 16.94 22.48 -0.82
CA GLU A 212 15.61 22.79 -0.29
C GLU A 212 15.68 23.36 1.14
N GLU A 213 16.52 22.78 2.00
CA GLU A 213 16.77 23.28 3.36
C GLU A 213 17.40 24.67 3.36
N LYS A 214 18.39 24.91 2.48
CA LYS A 214 18.98 26.25 2.27
C LYS A 214 17.95 27.27 1.81
N ALA A 215 17.10 26.88 0.85
CA ALA A 215 16.04 27.74 0.36
C ALA A 215 14.99 28.03 1.45
N MET A 216 14.63 27.03 2.25
CA MET A 216 13.70 27.20 3.38
C MET A 216 14.27 28.14 4.44
N ALA A 217 15.53 27.95 4.84
CA ALA A 217 16.19 28.82 5.81
C ALA A 217 16.28 30.28 5.30
N SER A 218 16.50 30.47 3.99
CA SER A 218 16.50 31.80 3.36
C SER A 218 15.11 32.45 3.39
N ARG A 219 14.06 31.71 3.01
CA ARG A 219 12.66 32.19 3.12
C ARG A 219 12.28 32.54 4.55
N ASN A 220 12.71 31.72 5.52
CA ASN A 220 12.48 31.99 6.93
C ASN A 220 13.19 33.29 7.36
N ALA A 221 14.43 33.52 6.93
CA ALA A 221 15.16 34.74 7.22
C ALA A 221 14.48 35.99 6.59
N GLU A 222 14.03 35.90 5.34
CA GLU A 222 13.30 36.98 4.66
C GLU A 222 11.94 37.29 5.32
N SER A 223 11.20 36.25 5.70
CA SER A 223 9.94 36.38 6.43
C SER A 223 10.15 37.08 7.77
N ARG A 224 11.19 36.69 8.51
CA ARG A 224 11.56 37.34 9.78
C ARG A 224 12.03 38.78 9.60
N GLU A 225 12.73 39.09 8.52
CA GLU A 225 13.12 40.47 8.21
C GLU A 225 11.91 41.36 7.89
N THR A 226 10.91 40.79 7.22
CA THR A 226 9.64 41.48 6.95
C THR A 226 8.87 41.73 8.25
N GLU A 227 8.80 40.72 9.12
CA GLU A 227 8.19 40.84 10.45
C GLU A 227 8.89 41.90 11.31
N ARG A 228 10.24 41.93 11.30
CA ARG A 228 11.02 42.94 12.03
C ARG A 228 10.59 44.36 11.65
N LYS A 229 10.52 44.65 10.35
CA LYS A 229 10.11 45.97 9.84
C LYS A 229 8.68 46.34 10.26
N LEU A 230 7.78 45.36 10.28
CA LEU A 230 6.40 45.57 10.76
C LEU A 230 6.39 45.91 12.26
N MET A 231 7.14 45.17 13.07
CA MET A 231 7.22 45.38 14.52
C MET A 231 7.92 46.70 14.89
N GLU A 232 8.94 47.12 14.13
CA GLU A 232 9.56 48.45 14.27
C GLU A 232 8.55 49.58 14.07
N LYS A 233 7.68 49.45 13.06
CA LYS A 233 6.60 50.41 12.84
C LYS A 233 5.59 50.37 13.98
N GLN A 234 5.18 49.18 14.41
CA GLN A 234 4.17 48.97 15.45
C GLN A 234 4.63 49.46 16.83
N TYR A 235 5.89 49.27 17.19
CA TYR A 235 6.47 49.64 18.49
C TYR A 235 7.25 50.95 18.45
N SER A 236 7.08 51.76 17.41
CA SER A 236 7.73 53.07 17.25
C SER A 236 7.54 54.02 18.44
N ASN A 237 6.41 53.90 19.15
CA ASN A 237 6.08 54.71 20.33
C ASN A 237 6.45 54.05 21.68
N ASP A 238 7.01 52.82 21.68
CA ASP A 238 7.40 52.08 22.88
C ASP A 238 8.82 51.48 22.71
N PRO A 239 9.87 52.26 23.01
CA PRO A 239 11.26 51.83 22.77
C PRO A 239 11.67 50.60 23.58
N LEU A 240 11.14 50.44 24.80
CA LEU A 240 11.46 49.29 25.65
C LEU A 240 10.87 48.00 25.07
N LYS A 241 9.63 48.06 24.58
CA LYS A 241 8.99 46.93 23.92
C LYS A 241 9.69 46.57 22.61
N LEU A 242 10.07 47.58 21.81
CA LEU A 242 10.83 47.36 20.59
C LEU A 242 12.19 46.70 20.88
N GLN A 243 12.94 47.21 21.86
CA GLN A 243 14.22 46.65 22.25
C GLN A 243 14.09 45.19 22.72
N LYS A 244 13.06 44.88 23.50
CA LYS A 244 12.77 43.51 23.95
C LYS A 244 12.52 42.57 22.78
N TYR A 245 11.69 42.99 21.81
CA TYR A 245 11.41 42.21 20.61
C TYR A 245 12.68 41.96 19.78
N LEU A 246 13.45 43.02 19.48
CA LEU A 246 14.67 42.90 18.67
C LEU A 246 15.68 41.93 19.31
N LYS A 247 15.91 42.07 20.62
CA LYS A 247 16.92 41.28 21.33
C LYS A 247 16.49 39.83 21.60
N ASN A 248 15.27 39.63 22.09
CA ASN A 248 14.87 38.33 22.63
C ASN A 248 14.12 37.47 21.61
N GLU A 249 13.52 38.08 20.60
CA GLU A 249 12.75 37.36 19.59
C GLU A 249 13.51 37.38 18.26
N TYR A 250 13.70 38.54 17.63
CA TYR A 250 14.28 38.62 16.29
C TYR A 250 15.72 38.06 16.21
N GLU A 251 16.65 38.58 17.03
CA GLU A 251 18.05 38.13 16.98
C GLU A 251 18.19 36.67 17.43
N TYR A 252 17.41 36.24 18.42
CA TYR A 252 17.39 34.84 18.86
C TYR A 252 16.92 33.90 17.74
N PHE A 253 15.79 34.18 17.10
CA PHE A 253 15.26 33.37 16.00
C PHE A 253 16.20 33.37 14.80
N LYS A 254 16.80 34.51 14.47
CA LYS A 254 17.79 34.62 13.39
C LYS A 254 19.01 33.74 13.67
N ALA A 255 19.59 33.83 14.88
CA ALA A 255 20.71 33.00 15.28
C ALA A 255 20.36 31.50 15.24
N GLN A 256 19.20 31.12 15.82
CA GLN A 256 18.71 29.74 15.80
C GLN A 256 18.49 29.21 14.38
N ASN A 257 17.93 30.01 13.46
CA ASN A 257 17.73 29.60 12.07
C ASN A 257 19.06 29.26 11.38
N TRP A 258 20.08 30.09 11.56
CA TRP A 258 21.41 29.85 10.99
C TRP A 258 22.17 28.71 11.66
N GLU A 259 22.07 28.56 12.99
CA GLU A 259 22.65 27.42 13.72
C GLU A 259 22.01 26.09 13.27
N ASN A 260 20.69 26.07 13.14
CA ASN A 260 19.95 24.91 12.65
C ASN A 260 20.34 24.59 11.19
N LEU A 261 20.42 25.60 10.32
CA LEU A 261 20.88 25.39 8.94
C LEU A 261 22.29 24.81 8.89
N ALA A 262 23.24 25.37 9.65
CA ALA A 262 24.62 24.88 9.67
C ALA A 262 24.70 23.41 10.15
N ARG A 263 23.91 23.04 11.17
CA ARG A 263 23.81 21.66 11.66
C ARG A 263 23.22 20.74 10.59
N THR A 264 22.14 21.16 9.94
CA THR A 264 21.48 20.41 8.87
C THR A 264 22.43 20.22 7.68
N GLU A 265 23.07 21.29 7.20
CA GLU A 265 24.04 21.25 6.12
C GLU A 265 25.18 20.28 6.42
N LYS A 266 25.75 20.33 7.63
CA LYS A 266 26.77 19.38 8.06
C LYS A 266 26.29 17.93 7.98
N ASN A 267 25.06 17.65 8.41
CA ASN A 267 24.49 16.29 8.35
C ASN A 267 24.32 15.81 6.90
N PHE A 268 23.80 16.67 6.00
CA PHE A 268 23.68 16.35 4.58
C PHE A 268 25.03 16.13 3.91
N LEU A 269 26.02 17.00 4.15
CA LEU A 269 27.36 16.87 3.59
C LEU A 269 28.05 15.58 4.06
N ASN A 270 27.89 15.22 5.33
CA ASN A 270 28.38 13.95 5.86
C ASN A 270 27.72 12.76 5.17
N ALA A 271 26.40 12.77 4.99
CA ALA A 271 25.67 11.71 4.30
C ALA A 271 26.08 11.60 2.82
N ILE A 272 26.27 12.73 2.13
CA ILE A 272 26.76 12.77 0.74
C ILE A 272 28.16 12.15 0.66
N ALA A 273 29.07 12.53 1.56
CA ALA A 273 30.42 11.98 1.59
C ALA A 273 30.43 10.46 1.83
N LYS A 274 29.54 9.93 2.71
CA LYS A 274 29.35 8.48 2.89
C LYS A 274 28.91 7.81 1.59
N VAL A 275 27.94 8.37 0.88
CA VAL A 275 27.46 7.84 -0.40
C VAL A 275 28.56 7.87 -1.46
N GLU A 276 29.33 8.96 -1.54
CA GLU A 276 30.47 9.09 -2.46
C GLU A 276 31.59 8.09 -2.16
N ALA A 277 31.82 7.76 -0.89
CA ALA A 277 32.75 6.70 -0.50
C ALA A 277 32.23 5.33 -0.96
N LEU A 278 30.95 5.03 -0.76
CA LEU A 278 30.33 3.77 -1.21
C LEU A 278 30.31 3.64 -2.75
N LEU A 279 30.17 4.74 -3.49
CA LEU A 279 30.25 4.75 -4.96
C LEU A 279 31.64 4.41 -5.51
N LYS A 280 32.68 4.36 -4.66
CA LYS A 280 34.04 3.93 -5.03
C LYS A 280 34.27 2.42 -4.85
N MET A 281 33.25 1.66 -4.43
CA MET A 281 33.33 0.20 -4.36
C MET A 281 33.64 -0.41 -5.75
N PRO A 282 34.23 -1.63 -5.79
CA PRO A 282 34.44 -2.35 -7.04
C PRO A 282 33.16 -2.53 -7.87
N ALA A 283 33.30 -2.58 -9.20
CA ALA A 283 32.15 -2.63 -10.12
C ALA A 283 31.29 -3.89 -9.93
N ASP A 284 31.90 -5.03 -9.61
CA ASP A 284 31.21 -6.28 -9.30
C ASP A 284 30.37 -6.16 -8.02
N GLU A 285 30.84 -5.42 -7.01
CA GLU A 285 30.08 -5.12 -5.80
C GLU A 285 28.93 -4.14 -6.08
N LEU A 286 29.20 -3.09 -6.84
CA LEU A 286 28.22 -2.07 -7.22
C LEU A 286 27.08 -2.61 -8.09
N ASN A 287 27.33 -3.67 -8.86
CA ASN A 287 26.34 -4.34 -9.70
C ASN A 287 25.47 -5.36 -8.94
N LYS A 288 25.77 -5.66 -7.67
CA LYS A 288 24.91 -6.52 -6.85
C LYS A 288 23.57 -5.82 -6.54
N PRO A 289 22.51 -6.58 -6.22
CA PRO A 289 21.25 -6.01 -5.75
C PRO A 289 21.43 -5.14 -4.50
N ALA A 290 20.71 -4.02 -4.45
CA ALA A 290 20.59 -3.16 -3.30
C ALA A 290 19.56 -3.75 -2.34
N ILE A 291 20.06 -4.43 -1.30
CA ILE A 291 19.27 -4.84 -0.14
C ILE A 291 19.72 -3.95 1.02
N VAL A 292 18.79 -3.16 1.54
CA VAL A 292 19.11 -2.07 2.47
C VAL A 292 18.26 -2.12 3.72
N LYS A 293 18.71 -1.42 4.76
CA LYS A 293 17.86 -0.98 5.88
C LYS A 293 18.27 0.43 6.31
N GLN A 294 17.33 1.18 6.88
CA GLN A 294 17.62 2.48 7.48
C GLN A 294 18.69 2.34 8.58
N ASP A 295 19.69 3.21 8.59
CA ASP A 295 20.68 3.24 9.67
C ASP A 295 20.00 3.78 10.95
N PRO A 296 19.97 3.00 12.06
CA PRO A 296 19.29 3.41 13.30
C PRO A 296 19.96 4.62 13.98
N HIS A 297 21.20 4.96 13.62
CA HIS A 297 21.95 6.08 14.18
C HIS A 297 22.07 7.27 13.22
N ASP A 298 21.60 7.12 11.98
CA ASP A 298 21.67 8.15 10.96
C ASP A 298 20.48 8.05 10.00
N PHE A 299 19.45 8.88 10.24
CA PHE A 299 18.24 8.91 9.42
C PHE A 299 18.49 9.28 7.94
N LEU A 300 19.66 9.85 7.60
CA LEU A 300 20.03 10.15 6.22
C LEU A 300 20.77 8.99 5.52
N SER A 301 21.24 7.99 6.26
CA SER A 301 22.06 6.88 5.73
C SER A 301 21.31 5.56 5.68
N HIS A 302 21.78 4.64 4.85
CA HIS A 302 21.28 3.27 4.77
C HIS A 302 22.45 2.31 4.85
N LEU A 303 22.21 1.14 5.42
CA LEU A 303 23.17 0.05 5.50
C LEU A 303 22.85 -0.97 4.42
N PHE A 304 23.88 -1.44 3.69
CA PHE A 304 23.74 -2.61 2.83
C PHE A 304 23.77 -3.88 3.68
N ILE A 305 22.75 -4.70 3.50
CA ILE A 305 22.54 -5.94 4.24
C ILE A 305 22.27 -7.09 3.27
N THR A 306 21.98 -8.26 3.79
CA THR A 306 21.62 -9.47 3.04
C THR A 306 20.12 -9.74 3.14
N ALA A 307 19.59 -10.60 2.26
CA ALA A 307 18.19 -11.01 2.31
C ALA A 307 17.82 -11.83 3.57
N THR A 308 18.82 -12.29 4.33
CA THR A 308 18.63 -13.05 5.57
C THR A 308 18.66 -12.17 6.82
N ASP A 309 19.04 -10.90 6.69
CA ASP A 309 19.00 -9.95 7.80
C ASP A 309 17.55 -9.62 8.19
N PRO A 310 17.27 -9.29 9.47
CA PRO A 310 15.93 -8.86 9.88
C PRO A 310 15.48 -7.58 9.16
N TYR A 311 14.23 -7.60 8.68
CA TYR A 311 13.56 -6.48 7.99
C TYR A 311 14.37 -5.94 6.79
N PRO A 312 14.71 -6.79 5.80
CA PRO A 312 15.47 -6.33 4.66
C PRO A 312 14.55 -5.61 3.67
N ASP A 313 15.02 -4.50 3.11
CA ASP A 313 14.36 -3.83 2.00
C ASP A 313 15.09 -4.20 0.71
N ILE A 314 14.55 -5.17 -0.02
CA ILE A 314 15.04 -5.58 -1.34
C ILE A 314 14.47 -4.60 -2.36
N LEU A 315 15.32 -3.73 -2.90
CA LEU A 315 14.86 -2.67 -3.78
C LEU A 315 14.59 -3.17 -5.19
N ILE A 316 13.41 -2.80 -5.71
CA ILE A 316 12.92 -3.16 -7.03
C ILE A 316 12.48 -1.91 -7.82
N LYS A 317 12.53 -2.03 -9.14
CA LYS A 317 12.06 -1.02 -10.10
C LYS A 317 11.27 -1.70 -11.21
N PRO A 318 10.36 -1.02 -11.93
CA PRO A 318 9.66 -1.62 -13.07
C PRO A 318 10.63 -2.21 -14.11
N ASN A 319 10.25 -3.30 -14.77
CA ASN A 319 10.99 -3.90 -15.88
C ASN A 319 10.39 -3.40 -17.22
N PRO A 320 10.97 -2.41 -17.90
CA PRO A 320 10.39 -1.86 -19.14
C PRO A 320 10.26 -2.90 -20.25
N ASN A 321 11.12 -3.92 -20.24
CA ASN A 321 11.16 -4.98 -21.25
C ASN A 321 10.08 -6.05 -21.04
N TYR A 322 9.47 -6.10 -19.85
CA TYR A 322 8.35 -6.99 -19.57
C TYR A 322 7.07 -6.52 -20.27
N PHE A 323 6.91 -5.20 -20.41
CA PHE A 323 5.65 -4.59 -20.86
C PHE A 323 5.54 -4.53 -22.38
N ASP A 324 4.51 -5.17 -22.92
CA ASP A 324 4.10 -5.06 -24.31
C ASP A 324 3.30 -3.77 -24.52
N LYS A 325 3.98 -2.76 -25.05
CA LYS A 325 3.40 -1.43 -25.30
C LYS A 325 2.41 -1.40 -26.46
N LYS A 326 2.23 -2.51 -27.19
CA LYS A 326 1.26 -2.60 -28.30
C LYS A 326 -0.13 -3.00 -27.80
N LEU A 327 -0.23 -3.57 -26.60
CA LEU A 327 -1.50 -3.92 -25.98
C LEU A 327 -2.24 -2.67 -25.49
N PRO A 328 -3.58 -2.70 -25.41
CA PRO A 328 -4.34 -1.68 -24.70
C PRO A 328 -3.82 -1.48 -23.27
N ARG A 329 -3.81 -0.23 -22.79
CA ARG A 329 -3.38 0.10 -21.42
C ARG A 329 -4.18 -0.64 -20.35
N THR A 330 -5.42 -1.01 -20.68
CA THR A 330 -6.34 -1.74 -19.80
C THR A 330 -6.11 -3.25 -19.77
N SER A 331 -5.34 -3.81 -20.70
CA SER A 331 -5.05 -5.24 -20.74
C SER A 331 -4.18 -5.64 -19.53
N PRO A 332 -4.55 -6.69 -18.76
CA PRO A 332 -3.69 -7.23 -17.71
C PRO A 332 -2.39 -7.76 -18.32
N GLN A 333 -1.25 -7.21 -17.98
CA GLN A 333 0.06 -7.74 -18.38
C GLN A 333 0.70 -8.58 -17.27
N PHE A 334 0.31 -8.33 -16.03
CA PHE A 334 0.55 -9.18 -14.87
C PHE A 334 -0.60 -8.98 -13.88
N ILE A 335 -0.81 -9.96 -13.00
CA ILE A 335 -1.83 -9.90 -11.95
C ILE A 335 -1.17 -10.22 -10.62
N SER A 336 -1.46 -9.45 -9.59
CA SER A 336 -1.13 -9.78 -8.20
C SER A 336 -2.37 -10.21 -7.44
N VAL A 337 -2.23 -11.21 -6.59
CA VAL A 337 -3.26 -11.67 -5.65
C VAL A 337 -2.67 -11.56 -4.26
N VAL A 338 -3.33 -10.83 -3.37
CA VAL A 338 -2.90 -10.63 -1.99
C VAL A 338 -4.04 -10.98 -1.06
N ILE A 339 -3.80 -11.88 -0.13
CA ILE A 339 -4.71 -12.21 0.96
C ILE A 339 -4.02 -11.85 2.27
N VAL A 340 -4.62 -10.94 3.03
CA VAL A 340 -4.15 -10.53 4.36
C VAL A 340 -5.18 -10.94 5.38
N GLY A 341 -4.76 -11.36 6.58
CA GLY A 341 -5.68 -11.53 7.70
C GLY A 341 -5.00 -11.98 8.99
N ASN A 342 -5.80 -12.07 10.04
CA ASN A 342 -5.35 -12.58 11.34
C ASN A 342 -5.30 -14.11 11.33
N HIS A 343 -4.10 -14.67 11.18
CA HIS A 343 -3.87 -16.13 11.16
C HIS A 343 -4.03 -16.80 12.53
N LYS A 344 -4.43 -16.06 13.58
CA LYS A 344 -4.70 -16.58 14.94
C LYS A 344 -6.19 -16.63 15.28
N ASP A 345 -7.04 -16.00 14.46
CA ASP A 345 -8.49 -15.99 14.64
C ASP A 345 -9.11 -17.13 13.81
N PRO A 346 -9.78 -18.12 14.43
CA PRO A 346 -10.33 -19.28 13.73
C PRO A 346 -11.25 -18.94 12.56
N MET A 347 -12.06 -17.89 12.70
CA MET A 347 -12.98 -17.43 11.66
C MET A 347 -12.22 -16.82 10.49
N MET A 348 -11.16 -16.05 10.77
CA MET A 348 -10.30 -15.47 9.73
C MET A 348 -9.43 -16.54 9.06
N ILE A 349 -8.95 -17.55 9.79
CA ILE A 349 -8.24 -18.70 9.22
C ILE A 349 -9.14 -19.41 8.19
N GLN A 350 -10.38 -19.73 8.57
CA GLN A 350 -11.35 -20.37 7.66
C GLN A 350 -11.66 -19.48 6.46
N ALA A 351 -11.87 -18.18 6.66
CA ALA A 351 -12.14 -17.24 5.58
C ALA A 351 -10.96 -17.14 4.60
N MET A 352 -9.73 -16.97 5.09
CA MET A 352 -8.51 -16.90 4.27
C MET A 352 -8.29 -18.18 3.47
N ALA A 353 -8.45 -19.36 4.11
CA ALA A 353 -8.33 -20.64 3.42
C ALA A 353 -9.39 -20.81 2.31
N GLY A 354 -10.64 -20.40 2.60
CA GLY A 354 -11.71 -20.40 1.61
C GLY A 354 -11.45 -19.46 0.44
N LEU A 355 -10.94 -18.25 0.70
CA LEU A 355 -10.56 -17.29 -0.34
C LEU A 355 -9.41 -17.83 -1.19
N GLN A 356 -8.34 -18.35 -0.57
CA GLN A 356 -7.20 -18.93 -1.28
C GLN A 356 -7.62 -20.07 -2.20
N LYS A 357 -8.52 -20.95 -1.76
CA LYS A 357 -9.06 -22.04 -2.58
C LYS A 357 -9.94 -21.54 -3.73
N ALA A 358 -10.60 -20.40 -3.56
CA ALA A 358 -11.52 -19.85 -4.55
C ALA A 358 -10.84 -19.08 -5.69
N VAL A 359 -9.57 -18.69 -5.52
CA VAL A 359 -8.79 -18.04 -6.58
C VAL A 359 -8.45 -19.06 -7.66
N ASP A 360 -8.99 -18.86 -8.87
CA ASP A 360 -8.71 -19.66 -10.05
C ASP A 360 -7.51 -19.06 -10.81
N PHE A 361 -6.31 -19.54 -10.47
CA PHE A 361 -5.06 -19.03 -11.05
C PHE A 361 -4.93 -19.29 -12.56
N ASP A 362 -5.53 -20.37 -13.08
CA ASP A 362 -5.53 -20.66 -14.51
C ASP A 362 -6.38 -19.65 -15.28
N LYS A 363 -7.55 -19.30 -14.72
CA LYS A 363 -8.39 -18.25 -15.29
C LYS A 363 -7.69 -16.89 -15.25
N LEU A 364 -7.00 -16.55 -14.15
CA LEU A 364 -6.21 -15.32 -14.05
C LEU A 364 -5.08 -15.28 -15.10
N LYS A 365 -4.33 -16.38 -15.25
CA LYS A 365 -3.29 -16.50 -16.27
C LYS A 365 -3.87 -16.35 -17.68
N GLY A 366 -5.07 -16.91 -17.91
CA GLY A 366 -5.81 -16.78 -19.15
C GLY A 366 -6.31 -15.37 -19.46
N MET A 367 -6.28 -14.42 -18.52
CA MET A 367 -6.61 -13.00 -18.75
C MET A 367 -5.40 -12.17 -19.22
N LEU A 368 -4.17 -12.69 -19.09
CA LEU A 368 -2.99 -11.93 -19.44
C LEU A 368 -2.93 -11.62 -20.95
N GLY A 369 -2.75 -10.34 -21.27
CA GLY A 369 -2.62 -9.81 -22.62
C GLY A 369 -3.93 -9.66 -23.41
N LYS A 370 -5.09 -9.85 -22.76
CA LYS A 370 -6.41 -9.79 -23.42
C LYS A 370 -7.13 -8.45 -23.23
#